data_AF-A0A453C5Y5-F1
#
_entry.id   AF-A0A453C5Y5-F1
#
_cell.length_a   1.000
_cell.length_b   1.000
_cell.length_c   1.000
_cell.angle_alpha   90.00
_cell.angle_beta   90.00
_cell.angle_gamma   90.00
#
_symmetry.space_group_name_H-M   'P 1'
#
loop_
_entity.id
_entity.type
_entity.pdbx_description
1 polymer ?
#
loop_
_entity_poly.entity_id
_entity_poly.type
_entity_poly.pdbx_seq_one_letter_code
_entity_poly.pdbx_strand_id
1 'polypeptide(L)'
;AEPARKTFERTAMAISKFEPVTICASAKQQYPRVHELMEHQPNIRVVEMSMNDSWFRDTGPTFITREGGSDIGLAEQTIAGIDWEFNAWGGLGGGCFDDWSLDRSIAKKIVEIERIPRFAHTMVLEGGSIHVDGEGTCITTEECLLNPNRNPHMTKLEIENELKDFLGVTKIIWIPLGLHGDEDTNGHVDNLCCFIKPGVILLSWTDDENDPQYEISVKALSALTQAVDAKGRQIEVVKIHVPGPLYITKEEGEGVLATGHAVPRVPGKRLAASYVNFYPANGGIIA
;
A
#
# COMPACT_ATOMS: atom_id res chain seq x y z
N ALA A 1 -2.37 14.85 12.82
CA ALA A 1 -1.74 16.14 13.17
C ALA A 1 -1.93 17.16 12.02
N GLU A 2 -1.87 18.47 12.29
CA GLU A 2 -2.07 19.50 11.24
C GLU A 2 -1.03 19.45 10.09
N PRO A 3 0.27 19.17 10.33
CA PRO A 3 1.25 19.02 9.24
C PRO A 3 0.88 17.92 8.25
N ALA A 4 0.42 16.76 8.74
CA ALA A 4 -0.03 15.65 7.90
C ALA A 4 -1.19 16.07 7.00
N ARG A 5 -2.20 16.76 7.54
CA ARG A 5 -3.36 17.23 6.75
C ARG A 5 -2.95 18.12 5.57
N LYS A 6 -2.01 19.04 5.78
CA LYS A 6 -1.47 19.89 4.70
C LYS A 6 -0.72 19.08 3.64
N THR A 7 -0.05 18.00 4.02
CA THR A 7 0.57 17.09 3.06
C THR A 7 -0.48 16.32 2.27
N PHE A 8 -1.50 15.75 2.91
CA PHE A 8 -2.63 15.09 2.20
C PHE A 8 -3.34 16.03 1.22
N GLU A 9 -3.60 17.28 1.62
CA GLU A 9 -4.15 18.31 0.74
C GLU A 9 -3.26 18.54 -0.50
N ARG A 10 -1.95 18.73 -0.31
CA ARG A 10 -1.00 18.92 -1.43
C ARG A 10 -0.95 17.71 -2.34
N THR A 11 -0.95 16.50 -1.78
CA THR A 11 -0.96 15.25 -2.56
C THR A 11 -2.24 15.14 -3.39
N ALA A 12 -3.42 15.37 -2.79
CA ALA A 12 -4.69 15.33 -3.50
C ALA A 12 -4.76 16.37 -4.62
N MET A 13 -4.28 17.60 -4.39
CA MET A 13 -4.18 18.64 -5.42
C MET A 13 -3.15 18.32 -6.51
N ALA A 14 -2.11 17.54 -6.19
CA ALA A 14 -1.12 17.13 -7.16
C ALA A 14 -1.69 16.03 -8.09
N ILE A 15 -2.38 15.04 -7.52
CA ILE A 15 -3.06 13.97 -8.28
C ILE A 15 -4.19 14.55 -9.13
N SER A 16 -4.95 15.52 -8.62
CA SER A 16 -6.13 16.09 -9.31
C SER A 16 -5.81 16.81 -10.63
N LYS A 17 -4.52 17.10 -10.90
CA LYS A 17 -4.04 17.61 -12.19
C LYS A 17 -4.02 16.55 -13.29
N PHE A 18 -4.05 15.28 -12.92
CA PHE A 18 -3.92 14.12 -13.81
C PHE A 18 -5.23 13.32 -13.88
N GLU A 19 -5.89 13.09 -12.74
CA GLU A 19 -7.10 12.27 -12.69
C GLU A 19 -8.05 12.65 -11.53
N PRO A 20 -9.34 12.24 -11.57
CA PRO A 20 -10.28 12.52 -10.50
C PRO A 20 -9.84 11.91 -9.16
N VAL A 21 -10.00 12.66 -8.08
CA VAL A 21 -9.66 12.25 -6.71
C VAL A 21 -10.91 12.20 -5.86
N THR A 22 -11.06 11.14 -5.06
CA THR A 22 -12.03 11.10 -3.95
C THR A 22 -11.31 11.20 -2.63
N ILE A 23 -11.57 12.26 -1.87
CA ILE A 23 -11.08 12.42 -0.49
C ILE A 23 -12.17 11.95 0.46
N CYS A 24 -11.84 10.96 1.30
CA CYS A 24 -12.71 10.50 2.37
C CYS A 24 -12.35 11.22 3.67
N ALA A 25 -13.35 11.77 4.36
CA ALA A 25 -13.15 12.51 5.62
C ALA A 25 -14.20 12.11 6.67
N SER A 26 -13.80 12.05 7.94
CA SER A 26 -14.71 11.68 9.03
C SER A 26 -15.67 12.81 9.42
N ALA A 27 -16.89 12.42 9.81
CA ALA A 27 -18.05 13.30 9.98
C ALA A 27 -17.83 14.51 10.91
N LYS A 28 -17.32 14.26 12.13
CA LYS A 28 -17.49 15.20 13.26
C LYS A 28 -16.91 16.59 13.03
N GLN A 29 -15.74 16.69 12.40
CA GLN A 29 -15.06 17.96 12.14
C GLN A 29 -14.24 17.97 10.84
N GLN A 30 -13.92 16.81 10.27
CA GLN A 30 -13.06 16.76 9.09
C GLN A 30 -13.86 17.00 7.82
N TYR A 31 -15.03 16.35 7.66
CA TYR A 31 -15.82 16.45 6.43
C TYR A 31 -16.20 17.91 6.07
N PRO A 32 -16.83 18.72 6.95
CA PRO A 32 -17.21 20.09 6.58
C PRO A 32 -16.01 20.94 6.17
N ARG A 33 -14.89 20.82 6.90
CA ARG A 33 -13.65 21.54 6.61
C ARG A 33 -13.03 21.13 5.27
N VAL A 34 -12.92 19.83 5.02
CA VAL A 34 -12.33 19.32 3.77
C VAL A 34 -13.22 19.65 2.58
N HIS A 35 -14.55 19.58 2.76
CA HIS A 35 -15.50 19.99 1.74
C HIS A 35 -15.33 21.46 1.37
N GLU A 36 -15.34 22.38 2.35
CA GLU A 36 -15.12 23.82 2.12
C GLU A 36 -13.78 24.10 1.43
N LEU A 37 -12.71 23.41 1.82
CA LEU A 37 -11.40 23.58 1.21
C LEU A 37 -11.32 23.11 -0.26
N MET A 38 -12.11 22.10 -0.61
CA MET A 38 -12.03 21.42 -1.91
C MET A 38 -13.19 21.74 -2.85
N GLU A 39 -14.21 22.50 -2.42
CA GLU A 39 -15.42 22.75 -3.23
C GLU A 39 -15.15 23.48 -4.55
N HIS A 40 -14.03 24.19 -4.66
CA HIS A 40 -13.60 24.88 -5.87
C HIS A 40 -12.69 24.03 -6.78
N GLN A 41 -12.37 22.79 -6.38
CA GLN A 41 -11.50 21.89 -7.12
C GLN A 41 -12.35 20.92 -7.97
N PRO A 42 -12.49 21.14 -9.30
CA PRO A 42 -13.46 20.40 -10.12
C PRO A 42 -13.17 18.90 -10.23
N ASN A 43 -11.92 18.48 -10.02
CA ASN A 43 -11.50 17.07 -10.08
C ASN A 43 -11.43 16.40 -8.70
N ILE A 44 -11.92 17.04 -7.64
CA ILE A 44 -11.91 16.48 -6.29
C ILE A 44 -13.35 16.34 -5.78
N ARG A 45 -13.72 15.10 -5.43
CA ARG A 45 -14.97 14.78 -4.73
C ARG A 45 -14.64 14.51 -3.25
N VAL A 46 -15.45 15.04 -2.35
CA VAL A 46 -15.32 14.76 -0.91
C VAL A 46 -16.47 13.87 -0.44
N VAL A 47 -16.14 12.78 0.24
CA VAL A 47 -17.11 11.80 0.78
C VAL A 47 -16.93 11.67 2.29
N GLU A 48 -18.04 11.67 3.01
CA GLU A 48 -18.02 11.38 4.44
C GLU A 48 -17.79 9.88 4.67
N MET A 49 -16.76 9.52 5.45
CA MET A 49 -16.44 8.13 5.74
C MET A 49 -15.78 7.99 7.13
N SER A 50 -16.30 7.09 7.96
CA SER A 50 -15.66 6.73 9.23
C SER A 50 -14.47 5.79 8.99
N MET A 51 -13.34 6.07 9.64
CA MET A 51 -12.05 5.35 9.61
C MET A 51 -11.32 5.54 10.95
N ASN A 52 -10.42 4.63 11.32
CA ASN A 52 -9.53 4.78 12.47
C ASN A 52 -8.26 5.55 12.08
N ASP A 53 -7.67 5.24 10.92
CA ASP A 53 -6.55 6.00 10.33
C ASP A 53 -6.67 6.14 8.79
N SER A 54 -5.71 6.81 8.15
CA SER A 54 -5.81 7.38 6.80
C SER A 54 -5.00 6.62 5.73
N TRP A 55 -4.95 5.29 5.82
CA TRP A 55 -4.09 4.42 4.98
C TRP A 55 -4.88 3.62 3.94
N PHE A 56 -5.49 4.29 2.98
CA PHE A 56 -6.38 3.66 1.98
C PHE A 56 -5.66 2.72 1.00
N ARG A 57 -4.32 2.82 0.90
CA ARG A 57 -3.49 1.80 0.24
C ARG A 57 -3.71 0.41 0.85
N ASP A 58 -3.87 0.34 2.16
CA ASP A 58 -3.91 -0.92 2.92
C ASP A 58 -5.32 -1.33 3.31
N THR A 59 -6.22 -0.35 3.53
CA THR A 59 -7.60 -0.58 3.98
C THR A 59 -8.64 -0.49 2.86
N GLY A 60 -8.25 0.04 1.71
CA GLY A 60 -9.08 0.15 0.51
C GLY A 60 -9.18 -1.16 -0.27
N PRO A 61 -10.11 -1.27 -1.22
CA PRO A 61 -10.23 -2.47 -2.03
C PRO A 61 -9.09 -2.55 -3.04
N THR A 62 -8.58 -3.76 -3.30
CA THR A 62 -7.76 -3.99 -4.49
C THR A 62 -8.69 -4.17 -5.68
N PHE A 63 -8.77 -3.17 -6.56
CA PHE A 63 -9.59 -3.28 -7.76
C PHE A 63 -8.97 -4.25 -8.77
N ILE A 64 -9.81 -5.11 -9.33
CA ILE A 64 -9.47 -6.02 -10.42
C ILE A 64 -10.36 -5.76 -11.63
N THR A 65 -9.81 -6.03 -12.81
CA THR A 65 -10.51 -5.85 -14.08
C THR A 65 -10.49 -7.12 -14.91
N ARG A 66 -11.57 -7.39 -15.65
CA ARG A 66 -11.62 -8.44 -16.67
C ARG A 66 -11.49 -7.82 -18.06
N GLU A 67 -10.58 -8.35 -18.87
CA GLU A 67 -10.54 -8.05 -20.31
C GLU A 67 -11.72 -8.72 -21.03
N GLY A 68 -12.46 -7.95 -21.85
CA GLY A 68 -13.58 -8.45 -22.65
C GLY A 68 -14.97 -8.30 -22.00
N GLY A 69 -15.87 -7.58 -22.69
CA GLY A 69 -17.31 -7.63 -22.45
C GLY A 69 -17.87 -8.97 -22.94
N SER A 70 -18.85 -9.54 -22.23
CA SER A 70 -19.28 -10.92 -22.45
C SER A 70 -19.97 -11.12 -23.80
N ASP A 71 -19.58 -12.15 -24.55
CA ASP A 71 -20.43 -12.84 -25.55
C ASP A 71 -21.69 -13.50 -24.91
N ILE A 72 -21.87 -13.34 -23.60
CA ILE A 72 -22.85 -14.02 -22.77
C ILE A 72 -23.78 -13.04 -22.05
N GLY A 73 -24.27 -11.98 -22.70
CA GLY A 73 -25.51 -11.25 -22.35
C GLY A 73 -25.72 -10.77 -20.91
N LEU A 74 -24.70 -10.81 -20.05
CA LEU A 74 -24.70 -10.35 -18.66
C LEU A 74 -23.96 -9.02 -18.64
N ALA A 75 -24.45 -8.08 -17.85
CA ALA A 75 -24.01 -6.68 -17.86
C ALA A 75 -22.49 -6.48 -17.99
N GLU A 76 -22.13 -5.42 -18.73
CA GLU A 76 -20.78 -4.95 -19.10
C GLU A 76 -19.86 -4.56 -17.92
N GLN A 77 -20.12 -5.05 -16.70
CA GLN A 77 -19.33 -4.68 -15.53
C GLN A 77 -18.00 -5.43 -15.54
N THR A 78 -16.93 -4.71 -15.87
CA THR A 78 -15.57 -5.23 -16.02
C THR A 78 -14.70 -5.03 -14.78
N ILE A 79 -15.19 -4.34 -13.74
CA ILE A 79 -14.43 -3.96 -12.55
C ILE A 79 -15.10 -4.54 -11.29
N ALA A 80 -14.30 -5.08 -10.38
CA ALA A 80 -14.70 -5.50 -9.04
C ALA A 80 -13.64 -5.10 -8.01
N GLY A 81 -14.00 -5.04 -6.73
CA GLY A 81 -13.06 -4.79 -5.64
C GLY A 81 -12.87 -6.01 -4.75
N ILE A 82 -11.62 -6.41 -4.51
CA ILE A 82 -11.26 -7.38 -3.49
C ILE A 82 -11.18 -6.65 -2.15
N ASP A 83 -11.87 -7.19 -1.15
CA ASP A 83 -11.92 -6.68 0.20
C ASP A 83 -11.22 -7.68 1.13
N TRP A 84 -9.94 -7.42 1.39
CA TRP A 84 -9.08 -8.19 2.28
C TRP A 84 -9.42 -7.92 3.73
N GLU A 85 -9.17 -8.90 4.61
CA GLU A 85 -9.26 -8.64 6.04
C GLU A 85 -8.11 -7.70 6.44
N PHE A 86 -8.41 -6.69 7.26
CA PHE A 86 -7.41 -5.76 7.79
C PHE A 86 -7.30 -5.90 9.30
N ASN A 87 -6.06 -5.91 9.83
CA ASN A 87 -5.82 -6.04 11.26
C ASN A 87 -4.88 -4.97 11.85
N ALA A 88 -4.72 -3.80 11.22
CA ALA A 88 -3.75 -2.79 11.64
C ALA A 88 -2.30 -3.32 11.67
N TRP A 89 -1.92 -4.04 10.61
CA TRP A 89 -0.56 -4.54 10.38
C TRP A 89 -0.02 -5.43 11.51
N GLY A 90 -0.87 -6.28 12.11
CA GLY A 90 -0.45 -7.27 13.11
C GLY A 90 -1.43 -7.51 14.27
N GLY A 91 -2.55 -6.81 14.29
CA GLY A 91 -3.59 -6.92 15.31
C GLY A 91 -3.05 -6.71 16.73
N LEU A 92 -3.60 -7.44 17.70
CA LEU A 92 -3.11 -7.41 19.08
C LEU A 92 -1.71 -8.05 19.25
N GLY A 93 -1.18 -8.69 18.20
CA GLY A 93 0.11 -9.37 18.19
C GLY A 93 1.29 -8.50 17.76
N GLY A 94 1.13 -7.18 17.70
CA GLY A 94 2.17 -6.24 17.29
C GLY A 94 1.74 -5.21 16.24
N GLY A 95 0.44 -5.05 16.00
CA GLY A 95 -0.09 -4.03 15.11
C GLY A 95 0.06 -2.60 15.63
N CYS A 96 -0.24 -1.65 14.76
CA CYS A 96 0.01 -0.22 15.02
C CYS A 96 -0.93 0.41 16.06
N PHE A 97 -2.13 -0.14 16.23
CA PHE A 97 -3.12 0.34 17.19
C PHE A 97 -4.13 -0.75 17.57
N ASP A 98 -4.83 -0.58 18.69
CA ASP A 98 -5.70 -1.61 19.28
C ASP A 98 -7.17 -1.58 18.81
N ASP A 99 -7.60 -0.52 18.09
CA ASP A 99 -8.91 -0.43 17.45
C ASP A 99 -8.79 -0.02 15.96
N TRP A 100 -9.13 -0.96 15.09
CA TRP A 100 -9.20 -0.82 13.62
C TRP A 100 -10.58 -1.19 13.08
N SER A 101 -11.60 -1.17 13.94
CA SER A 101 -12.95 -1.65 13.60
C SER A 101 -13.61 -0.88 12.45
N LEU A 102 -13.33 0.43 12.32
CA LEU A 102 -13.83 1.26 11.23
C LEU A 102 -13.05 1.04 9.94
N ASP A 103 -11.76 0.77 10.04
CA ASP A 103 -10.86 0.52 8.90
C ASP A 103 -11.25 -0.75 8.14
N ARG A 104 -11.68 -1.81 8.85
CA ARG A 104 -12.20 -3.07 8.26
C ARG A 104 -13.43 -2.88 7.36
N SER A 105 -14.08 -1.73 7.43
CA SER A 105 -15.26 -1.42 6.61
C SER A 105 -14.94 -0.53 5.41
N ILE A 106 -13.70 -0.04 5.26
CA ILE A 106 -13.34 0.94 4.22
C ILE A 106 -13.52 0.35 2.83
N ALA A 107 -12.90 -0.80 2.54
CA ALA A 107 -13.04 -1.48 1.25
C ALA A 107 -14.51 -1.72 0.87
N LYS A 108 -15.30 -2.29 1.79
CA LYS A 108 -16.76 -2.47 1.62
C LYS A 108 -17.49 -1.15 1.29
N LYS A 109 -17.23 -0.07 2.04
CA LYS A 109 -17.88 1.23 1.78
C LYS A 109 -17.52 1.78 0.41
N ILE A 110 -16.25 1.68 0.01
CA ILE A 110 -15.79 2.16 -1.30
C ILE A 110 -16.50 1.41 -2.43
N VAL A 111 -16.53 0.07 -2.41
CA VAL A 111 -17.20 -0.70 -3.47
C VAL A 111 -18.71 -0.47 -3.53
N GLU A 112 -19.37 -0.19 -2.37
CA GLU A 112 -20.79 0.18 -2.31
C GLU A 112 -21.06 1.57 -2.90
N ILE A 113 -20.20 2.57 -2.61
CA ILE A 113 -20.30 3.92 -3.18
C ILE A 113 -20.11 3.88 -4.70
N GLU A 114 -19.13 3.13 -5.17
CA GLU A 114 -18.83 2.99 -6.60
C GLU A 114 -19.77 2.01 -7.32
N ARG A 115 -20.63 1.30 -6.57
CA ARG A 115 -21.61 0.34 -7.11
C ARG A 115 -20.97 -0.76 -7.97
N ILE A 116 -19.89 -1.33 -7.45
CA ILE A 116 -19.19 -2.45 -8.11
C ILE A 116 -19.26 -3.74 -7.28
N PRO A 117 -19.12 -4.92 -7.91
CA PRO A 117 -19.05 -6.18 -7.18
C PRO A 117 -17.91 -6.22 -6.15
N ARG A 118 -18.19 -6.88 -5.02
CA ARG A 118 -17.26 -7.08 -3.91
C ARG A 118 -16.87 -8.54 -3.80
N PHE A 119 -15.56 -8.81 -3.79
CA PHE A 119 -15.00 -10.11 -3.42
C PHE A 119 -14.42 -10.02 -2.02
N ALA A 120 -15.21 -10.40 -1.01
CA ALA A 120 -14.76 -10.41 0.38
C ALA A 120 -13.82 -11.60 0.64
N HIS A 121 -12.76 -11.36 1.40
CA HIS A 121 -11.73 -12.33 1.72
C HIS A 121 -11.48 -12.42 3.23
N THR A 122 -10.92 -13.53 3.72
CA THR A 122 -10.60 -13.74 5.15
C THR A 122 -9.10 -13.69 5.47
N MET A 123 -8.23 -13.93 4.49
CA MET A 123 -6.78 -13.68 4.63
C MET A 123 -6.54 -12.20 4.94
N VAL A 124 -5.71 -11.97 5.96
CA VAL A 124 -5.21 -10.64 6.30
C VAL A 124 -4.20 -10.22 5.25
N LEU A 125 -4.47 -9.13 4.53
CA LEU A 125 -3.57 -8.61 3.52
C LEU A 125 -3.78 -7.10 3.35
N GLU A 126 -2.68 -6.38 3.20
CA GLU A 126 -2.66 -4.95 2.94
C GLU A 126 -2.22 -4.67 1.50
N GLY A 127 -2.87 -3.73 0.80
CA GLY A 127 -2.53 -3.44 -0.59
C GLY A 127 -1.09 -2.95 -0.81
N GLY A 128 -0.43 -2.34 0.19
CA GLY A 128 1.00 -1.98 0.14
C GLY A 128 1.96 -3.16 0.27
N SER A 129 1.49 -4.33 0.71
CA SER A 129 2.32 -5.52 0.86
C SER A 129 2.50 -6.31 -0.44
N ILE A 130 1.86 -5.88 -1.54
CA ILE A 130 1.91 -6.52 -2.86
C ILE A 130 2.10 -5.51 -3.99
N HIS A 131 2.75 -5.93 -5.07
CA HIS A 131 2.80 -5.14 -6.31
C HIS A 131 2.67 -6.06 -7.53
N VAL A 132 1.79 -5.72 -8.48
CA VAL A 132 1.54 -6.52 -9.69
C VAL A 132 2.07 -5.82 -10.95
N ASP A 133 2.40 -6.60 -11.98
CA ASP A 133 2.86 -6.09 -13.29
C ASP A 133 1.74 -5.93 -14.33
N GLY A 134 0.53 -6.43 -14.02
CA GLY A 134 -0.61 -6.48 -14.95
C GLY A 134 -0.54 -7.59 -15.99
N GLU A 135 0.52 -8.42 -15.98
CA GLU A 135 0.74 -9.52 -16.94
C GLU A 135 0.89 -10.89 -16.27
N GLY A 136 0.53 -10.98 -15.00
CA GLY A 136 0.42 -12.23 -14.25
C GLY A 136 1.53 -12.43 -13.22
N THR A 137 2.30 -11.41 -12.88
CA THR A 137 3.35 -11.46 -11.86
C THR A 137 3.00 -10.56 -10.68
N CYS A 138 3.12 -11.10 -9.47
CA CYS A 138 3.05 -10.35 -8.21
C CYS A 138 4.40 -10.42 -7.49
N ILE A 139 4.84 -9.33 -6.87
CA ILE A 139 5.97 -9.27 -5.95
C ILE A 139 5.43 -8.98 -4.56
N THR A 140 6.02 -9.63 -3.57
CA THR A 140 5.74 -9.40 -2.15
C THR A 140 6.98 -9.73 -1.32
N THR A 141 6.93 -9.49 -0.01
CA THR A 141 8.00 -9.78 0.94
C THR A 141 7.63 -10.93 1.87
N GLU A 142 8.60 -11.80 2.16
CA GLU A 142 8.45 -12.86 3.16
C GLU A 142 8.28 -12.29 4.56
N GLU A 143 9.03 -11.24 4.91
CA GLU A 143 8.96 -10.55 6.20
C GLU A 143 7.54 -10.11 6.58
N CYS A 144 6.76 -9.62 5.60
CA CYS A 144 5.38 -9.20 5.81
C CYS A 144 4.40 -10.38 5.79
N LEU A 145 4.25 -11.06 4.66
CA LEU A 145 3.13 -12.00 4.48
C LEU A 145 3.30 -13.31 5.27
N LEU A 146 4.54 -13.68 5.62
CA LEU A 146 4.80 -14.84 6.48
C LEU A 146 4.96 -14.45 7.96
N ASN A 147 4.72 -13.17 8.30
CA ASN A 147 4.72 -12.75 9.68
C ASN A 147 3.62 -13.49 10.46
N PRO A 148 3.92 -14.08 11.64
CA PRO A 148 2.92 -14.75 12.46
C PRO A 148 1.75 -13.85 12.89
N ASN A 149 1.90 -12.52 12.82
CA ASN A 149 0.83 -11.59 13.15
C ASN A 149 -0.16 -11.33 11.99
N ARG A 150 0.09 -11.87 10.79
CA ARG A 150 -0.83 -11.86 9.65
C ARG A 150 -1.67 -13.13 9.63
N ASN A 151 -1.16 -14.16 8.95
CA ASN A 151 -1.90 -15.39 8.69
C ASN A 151 -1.16 -16.60 9.29
N PRO A 152 -1.05 -16.72 10.64
CA PRO A 152 -0.23 -17.76 11.29
C PRO A 152 -0.69 -19.20 11.03
N HIS A 153 -1.90 -19.35 10.49
CA HIS A 153 -2.52 -20.63 10.17
C HIS A 153 -2.34 -21.02 8.71
N MET A 154 -1.75 -20.16 7.87
CA MET A 154 -1.52 -20.42 6.45
C MET A 154 -0.03 -20.68 6.19
N THR A 155 0.24 -21.67 5.37
CA THR A 155 1.56 -21.91 4.80
C THR A 155 1.85 -20.92 3.68
N LYS A 156 3.14 -20.76 3.35
CA LYS A 156 3.56 -19.95 2.19
C LYS A 156 2.85 -20.35 0.90
N LEU A 157 2.65 -21.66 0.66
CA LEU A 157 1.98 -22.16 -0.54
C LEU A 157 0.49 -21.80 -0.56
N GLU A 158 -0.19 -21.83 0.58
CA GLU A 158 -1.59 -21.41 0.68
C GLU A 158 -1.74 -19.91 0.40
N ILE A 159 -0.86 -19.08 0.97
CA ILE A 159 -0.83 -17.64 0.68
C ILE A 159 -0.58 -17.40 -0.82
N GLU A 160 0.38 -18.10 -1.42
CA GLU A 160 0.62 -18.00 -2.86
C GLU A 160 -0.60 -18.35 -3.72
N ASN A 161 -1.38 -19.36 -3.32
CA ASN A 161 -2.57 -19.77 -4.06
C ASN A 161 -3.68 -18.72 -3.95
N GLU A 162 -3.94 -18.17 -2.76
CA GLU A 162 -4.91 -17.07 -2.60
C GLU A 162 -4.51 -15.84 -3.42
N LEU A 163 -3.23 -15.48 -3.43
CA LEU A 163 -2.72 -14.38 -4.26
C LEU A 163 -2.96 -14.65 -5.76
N LYS A 164 -2.69 -15.87 -6.24
CA LYS A 164 -2.91 -16.24 -7.65
C LYS A 164 -4.39 -16.17 -8.02
N ASP A 165 -5.25 -16.73 -7.17
CA ASP A 165 -6.69 -16.85 -7.43
C ASP A 165 -7.39 -15.49 -7.44
N PHE A 166 -7.05 -14.60 -6.50
CA PHE A 166 -7.72 -13.31 -6.38
C PHE A 166 -7.09 -12.20 -7.24
N LEU A 167 -5.76 -12.18 -7.39
CA LEU A 167 -5.09 -11.14 -8.20
C LEU A 167 -5.02 -11.49 -9.70
N GLY A 168 -5.39 -12.71 -10.09
CA GLY A 168 -5.29 -13.17 -11.49
C GLY A 168 -3.83 -13.34 -11.96
N VAL A 169 -2.92 -13.62 -11.02
CA VAL A 169 -1.50 -13.83 -11.30
C VAL A 169 -1.15 -15.31 -11.35
N THR A 170 -0.07 -15.66 -12.02
CA THR A 170 0.44 -17.05 -12.09
C THR A 170 1.82 -17.20 -11.47
N LYS A 171 2.55 -16.08 -11.30
CA LYS A 171 3.89 -16.03 -10.73
C LYS A 171 3.92 -15.11 -9.51
N ILE A 172 4.49 -15.60 -8.41
CA ILE A 172 4.82 -14.79 -7.24
C ILE A 172 6.35 -14.73 -7.12
N ILE A 173 6.89 -13.52 -6.94
CA ILE A 173 8.29 -13.26 -6.60
C ILE A 173 8.35 -12.87 -5.13
N TRP A 174 9.07 -13.65 -4.34
CA TRP A 174 9.24 -13.42 -2.90
C TRP A 174 10.58 -12.74 -2.62
N ILE A 175 10.52 -11.56 -2.02
CA ILE A 175 11.68 -10.84 -1.52
C ILE A 175 11.85 -11.15 -0.02
N PRO A 176 13.05 -11.45 0.47
CA PRO A 176 13.19 -11.90 1.86
C PRO A 176 12.77 -10.85 2.92
N LEU A 177 13.10 -9.59 2.70
CA LEU A 177 12.96 -8.50 3.68
C LEU A 177 12.41 -7.25 3.00
N GLY A 178 11.69 -6.41 3.76
CA GLY A 178 11.25 -5.07 3.37
C GLY A 178 12.28 -3.99 3.68
N LEU A 179 11.89 -2.72 3.54
CA LEU A 179 12.80 -1.59 3.78
C LEU A 179 13.21 -1.51 5.27
N HIS A 180 14.47 -1.16 5.54
CA HIS A 180 14.95 -0.97 6.91
C HIS A 180 14.16 0.12 7.64
N GLY A 181 13.71 -0.22 8.86
CA GLY A 181 12.92 0.68 9.70
C GLY A 181 11.42 0.60 9.47
N ASP A 182 10.95 -0.20 8.51
CA ASP A 182 9.54 -0.44 8.24
C ASP A 182 8.92 -1.48 9.18
N GLU A 183 9.01 -1.18 10.48
CA GLU A 183 8.51 -2.04 11.55
C GLU A 183 6.98 -2.03 11.61
N ASP A 184 6.37 -0.88 11.31
CA ASP A 184 4.93 -0.65 11.41
C ASP A 184 4.14 -1.58 10.47
N THR A 185 4.68 -1.84 9.27
CA THR A 185 4.02 -2.70 8.27
C THR A 185 4.61 -4.09 8.18
N ASN A 186 5.70 -4.37 8.92
CA ASN A 186 6.52 -5.57 8.81
C ASN A 186 7.16 -5.74 7.42
N GLY A 187 7.68 -4.63 6.88
CA GLY A 187 8.46 -4.64 5.66
C GLY A 187 7.63 -4.75 4.39
N HIS A 188 6.67 -3.83 4.18
CA HIS A 188 5.92 -3.77 2.94
C HIS A 188 6.82 -3.64 1.70
N VAL A 189 6.36 -4.23 0.59
CA VAL A 189 7.10 -4.20 -0.67
C VAL A 189 7.09 -2.82 -1.30
N ASP A 190 6.04 -2.02 -1.11
CA ASP A 190 5.86 -0.70 -1.73
C ASP A 190 6.83 0.38 -1.21
N ASN A 191 7.54 0.14 -0.11
CA ASN A 191 8.67 0.94 0.34
C ASN A 191 9.99 0.48 -0.27
N LEU A 192 10.09 -0.79 -0.67
CA LEU A 192 11.31 -1.41 -1.15
C LEU A 192 11.43 -1.41 -2.68
N CYS A 193 10.41 -1.90 -3.39
CA CYS A 193 10.44 -1.99 -4.84
C CYS A 193 9.04 -1.96 -5.47
N CYS A 194 8.98 -1.56 -6.74
CA CYS A 194 7.73 -1.50 -7.51
C CYS A 194 7.98 -1.86 -8.98
N PHE A 195 6.98 -2.39 -9.67
CA PHE A 195 7.04 -2.48 -11.13
C PHE A 195 6.85 -1.08 -11.73
N ILE A 196 7.75 -0.66 -12.63
CA ILE A 196 7.59 0.58 -13.40
C ILE A 196 7.07 0.32 -14.82
N LYS A 197 7.21 -0.93 -15.28
CA LYS A 197 6.56 -1.53 -16.45
C LYS A 197 6.74 -3.05 -16.37
N PRO A 198 6.01 -3.87 -17.15
CA PRO A 198 6.21 -5.32 -17.15
C PRO A 198 7.68 -5.72 -17.34
N GLY A 199 8.19 -6.57 -16.46
CA GLY A 199 9.58 -7.03 -16.44
C GLY A 199 10.63 -6.05 -15.90
N VAL A 200 10.27 -4.83 -15.49
CA VAL A 200 11.22 -3.82 -14.99
C VAL A 200 10.79 -3.26 -13.64
N ILE A 201 11.70 -3.32 -12.67
CA ILE A 201 11.44 -2.97 -11.27
C ILE A 201 12.35 -1.83 -10.84
N LEU A 202 11.78 -0.86 -10.14
CA LEU A 202 12.53 0.14 -9.39
C LEU A 202 12.81 -0.39 -7.98
N LEU A 203 14.05 -0.31 -7.51
CA LEU A 203 14.49 -0.83 -6.20
C LEU A 203 15.16 0.27 -5.37
N SER A 204 14.68 0.45 -4.15
CA SER A 204 15.32 1.25 -3.09
C SER A 204 16.73 0.74 -2.80
N TRP A 205 17.71 1.63 -2.94
CA TRP A 205 19.13 1.30 -2.93
C TRP A 205 19.94 2.28 -2.07
N THR A 206 21.06 1.82 -1.55
CA THR A 206 22.11 2.68 -1.00
C THR A 206 23.46 2.09 -1.42
N ASP A 207 24.46 2.94 -1.65
CA ASP A 207 25.84 2.49 -1.89
C ASP A 207 26.67 2.46 -0.59
N ASP A 208 26.13 2.97 0.53
CA ASP A 208 26.81 2.95 1.82
C ASP A 208 26.70 1.57 2.46
N GLU A 209 27.77 0.78 2.39
CA GLU A 209 27.82 -0.57 2.94
C GLU A 209 27.68 -0.62 4.48
N ASN A 210 27.82 0.52 5.17
CA ASN A 210 27.63 0.60 6.61
C ASN A 210 26.18 0.92 7.00
N ASP A 211 25.34 1.32 6.04
CA ASP A 211 23.92 1.51 6.29
C ASP A 211 23.23 0.13 6.39
N PRO A 212 22.43 -0.14 7.43
CA PRO A 212 21.71 -1.41 7.56
C PRO A 212 20.74 -1.71 6.40
N GLN A 213 20.34 -0.70 5.61
CA GLN A 213 19.58 -0.90 4.37
C GLN A 213 20.40 -1.60 3.28
N TYR A 214 21.74 -1.47 3.27
CA TYR A 214 22.57 -2.02 2.19
C TYR A 214 22.40 -3.53 2.03
N GLU A 215 22.48 -4.28 3.14
CA GLU A 215 22.35 -5.73 3.09
C GLU A 215 20.96 -6.17 2.60
N ILE A 216 19.91 -5.45 3.00
CA ILE A 216 18.55 -5.67 2.53
C ILE A 216 18.45 -5.42 1.02
N SER A 217 18.98 -4.29 0.54
CA SER A 217 18.98 -3.94 -0.88
C SER A 217 19.76 -4.95 -1.74
N VAL A 218 20.89 -5.48 -1.23
CA VAL A 218 21.67 -6.53 -1.91
C VAL A 218 20.87 -7.84 -1.99
N LYS A 219 20.21 -8.25 -0.90
CA LYS A 219 19.35 -9.46 -0.87
C LYS A 219 18.17 -9.32 -1.85
N ALA A 220 17.52 -8.16 -1.85
CA ALA A 220 16.43 -7.86 -2.77
C ALA A 220 16.91 -7.88 -4.23
N LEU A 221 18.03 -7.24 -4.53
CA LEU A 221 18.63 -7.25 -5.88
C LEU A 221 18.95 -8.68 -6.33
N SER A 222 19.52 -9.51 -5.45
CA SER A 222 19.82 -10.91 -5.77
C SER A 222 18.56 -11.71 -6.06
N ALA A 223 17.50 -11.57 -5.25
CA ALA A 223 16.23 -12.26 -5.48
C ALA A 223 15.57 -11.83 -6.80
N LEU A 224 15.56 -10.53 -7.08
CA LEU A 224 14.98 -9.96 -8.29
C LEU A 224 15.75 -10.40 -9.56
N THR A 225 17.07 -10.27 -9.56
CA THR A 225 17.90 -10.62 -10.73
C THR A 225 18.00 -12.11 -11.03
N GLN A 226 17.58 -12.97 -10.11
CA GLN A 226 17.45 -14.42 -10.33
C GLN A 226 16.03 -14.85 -10.72
N ALA A 227 15.04 -13.95 -10.60
CA ALA A 227 13.66 -14.24 -10.92
C ALA A 227 13.36 -14.06 -12.41
N VAL A 228 12.37 -14.80 -12.89
CA VAL A 228 11.69 -14.56 -14.16
C VAL A 228 10.23 -14.27 -13.87
N ASP A 229 9.64 -13.38 -14.66
CA ASP A 229 8.23 -13.04 -14.54
C ASP A 229 7.30 -14.11 -15.15
N ALA A 230 5.99 -13.91 -15.08
CA ALA A 230 5.00 -14.85 -15.60
C ALA A 230 5.07 -15.05 -17.13
N LYS A 231 5.70 -14.12 -17.86
CA LYS A 231 5.93 -14.22 -19.32
C LYS A 231 7.32 -14.77 -19.66
N GLY A 232 8.10 -15.15 -18.66
CA GLY A 232 9.45 -15.70 -18.83
C GLY A 232 10.52 -14.65 -19.12
N ARG A 233 10.24 -13.36 -18.91
CA ARG A 233 11.25 -12.30 -19.04
C ARG A 233 12.15 -12.31 -17.80
N GLN A 234 13.43 -12.08 -18.03
CA GLN A 234 14.37 -11.76 -16.96
C GLN A 234 14.02 -10.40 -16.38
N ILE A 235 13.98 -10.29 -15.06
CA ILE A 235 13.71 -9.01 -14.38
C ILE A 235 14.89 -8.05 -14.57
N GLU A 236 14.61 -6.88 -15.12
CA GLU A 236 15.51 -5.72 -15.12
C GLU A 236 15.28 -4.91 -13.83
N VAL A 237 16.37 -4.54 -13.14
CA VAL A 237 16.30 -3.74 -11.91
C VAL A 237 16.95 -2.38 -12.12
N VAL A 238 16.16 -1.32 -11.94
CA VAL A 238 16.61 0.06 -11.87
C VAL A 238 16.75 0.44 -10.40
N LYS A 239 17.93 0.92 -10.00
CA LYS A 239 18.18 1.34 -8.62
C LYS A 239 17.81 2.80 -8.44
N ILE A 240 17.20 3.14 -7.32
CA ILE A 240 17.00 4.52 -6.86
C ILE A 240 17.52 4.65 -5.44
N HIS A 241 18.35 5.66 -5.17
CA HIS A 241 18.86 5.89 -3.84
C HIS A 241 17.72 6.17 -2.87
N VAL A 242 17.71 5.53 -1.70
CA VAL A 242 16.87 5.97 -0.59
C VAL A 242 17.25 7.41 -0.21
N PRO A 243 16.30 8.22 0.30
CA PRO A 243 16.70 9.43 1.01
C PRO A 243 17.69 9.04 2.12
N GLY A 244 18.69 9.90 2.37
CA GLY A 244 19.62 9.70 3.48
C GLY A 244 18.87 9.43 4.79
N PRO A 245 19.49 8.80 5.80
CA PRO A 245 18.75 8.34 6.97
C PRO A 245 18.00 9.51 7.63
N LEU A 246 16.68 9.45 7.56
CA LEU A 246 15.78 10.40 8.20
C LEU A 246 15.36 9.85 9.55
N TYR A 247 15.27 10.72 10.55
CA TYR A 247 14.91 10.35 11.90
C TYR A 247 13.76 11.21 12.37
N ILE A 248 12.85 10.62 13.16
CA ILE A 248 11.76 11.35 13.79
C ILE A 248 12.37 12.47 14.63
N THR A 249 12.03 13.71 14.32
CA THR A 249 12.43 14.87 15.11
C THR A 249 11.64 14.93 16.41
N LYS A 250 12.14 15.71 17.38
CA LYS A 250 11.42 15.95 18.64
C LYS A 250 10.04 16.57 18.39
N GLU A 251 9.96 17.53 17.48
CA GLU A 251 8.71 18.21 17.11
C GLU A 251 7.70 17.24 16.49
N GLU A 252 8.14 16.36 15.59
CA GLU A 252 7.27 15.35 14.98
C GLU A 252 6.75 14.33 16.00
N GLY A 253 7.63 13.83 16.88
CA GLY A 253 7.24 12.88 17.92
C GLY A 253 6.25 13.48 18.92
N GLU A 254 6.50 14.70 19.40
CA GLU A 254 5.62 15.42 20.35
C GLU A 254 4.32 15.93 19.69
N GLY A 255 4.30 16.11 18.36
CA GLY A 255 3.13 16.52 17.59
C GLY A 255 2.07 15.43 17.41
N VAL A 256 2.37 14.18 17.79
CA VAL A 256 1.43 13.05 17.78
C VAL A 256 0.96 12.78 19.20
N LEU A 257 -0.36 12.81 19.41
CA LEU A 257 -0.95 12.50 20.71
C LEU A 257 -0.71 11.04 21.07
N ALA A 258 0.12 10.80 22.08
CA ALA A 258 0.29 9.48 22.67
C ALA A 258 -0.95 9.12 23.50
N THR A 259 -1.85 8.34 22.91
CA THR A 259 -3.07 7.88 23.58
C THR A 259 -2.87 6.61 24.39
N GLY A 260 -1.71 5.94 24.24
CA GLY A 260 -1.44 4.61 24.80
C GLY A 260 -2.05 3.45 24.00
N HIS A 261 -2.83 3.77 22.96
CA HIS A 261 -3.55 2.83 22.11
C HIS A 261 -2.90 2.62 20.74
N ALA A 262 -1.81 3.34 20.45
CA ALA A 262 -1.07 3.28 19.20
C ALA A 262 0.44 3.25 19.45
N VAL A 263 1.20 2.77 18.46
CA VAL A 263 2.66 2.72 18.52
C VAL A 263 3.27 4.11 18.77
N PRO A 264 4.22 4.23 19.72
CA PRO A 264 4.78 5.53 20.07
C PRO A 264 5.68 6.07 18.96
N ARG A 265 5.56 7.38 18.69
CA ARG A 265 6.45 8.10 17.75
C ARG A 265 7.63 8.68 18.52
N VAL A 266 8.69 7.88 18.64
CA VAL A 266 9.86 8.20 19.47
C VAL A 266 10.89 9.01 18.67
N PRO A 267 11.30 10.20 19.13
CA PRO A 267 12.35 10.98 18.50
C PRO A 267 13.67 10.20 18.38
N GLY A 268 14.36 10.33 17.26
CA GLY A 268 15.59 9.61 16.96
C GLY A 268 15.41 8.20 16.40
N LYS A 269 14.17 7.69 16.32
CA LYS A 269 13.89 6.47 15.54
C LYS A 269 13.99 6.79 14.04
N ARG A 270 14.67 5.93 13.27
CA ARG A 270 14.80 6.07 11.82
C ARG A 270 13.46 5.87 11.13
N LEU A 271 13.14 6.72 10.16
CA LEU A 271 11.97 6.61 9.30
C LEU A 271 12.26 5.64 8.14
N ALA A 272 11.26 4.84 7.78
CA ALA A 272 11.24 4.04 6.57
C ALA A 272 10.99 4.92 5.31
N ALA A 273 11.86 5.90 5.09
CA ALA A 273 11.69 6.86 4.01
C ALA A 273 12.21 6.29 2.68
N SER A 274 11.39 6.39 1.63
CA SER A 274 11.68 5.84 0.31
C SER A 274 11.10 6.70 -0.80
N TYR A 275 11.82 6.82 -1.92
CA TYR A 275 11.28 7.42 -3.14
C TYR A 275 10.48 6.42 -3.98
N VAL A 276 10.52 5.12 -3.67
CA VAL A 276 9.71 4.08 -4.34
C VAL A 276 8.24 4.19 -3.97
N ASN A 277 7.92 4.77 -2.80
CA ASN A 277 6.55 4.98 -2.33
C ASN A 277 5.87 6.18 -3.02
N PHE A 278 5.98 6.26 -4.35
CA PHE A 278 5.32 7.27 -5.19
C PHE A 278 3.95 6.77 -5.67
N TYR A 279 3.13 7.70 -6.18
CA TYR A 279 1.85 7.37 -6.81
C TYR A 279 1.94 7.54 -8.34
N PRO A 280 1.81 6.46 -9.14
CA PRO A 280 1.72 6.57 -10.59
C PRO A 280 0.31 7.03 -10.99
N ALA A 281 0.20 8.30 -11.39
CA ALA A 281 -1.04 8.85 -11.93
C ALA A 281 -1.06 8.71 -13.46
N ASN A 282 -2.26 8.77 -14.06
CA ASN A 282 -2.35 8.82 -15.52
C ASN A 282 -1.60 10.04 -16.11
N GLY A 283 -0.50 9.78 -16.80
CA GLY A 283 0.34 10.83 -17.40
C GLY A 283 1.23 11.59 -16.41
N GLY A 284 1.41 11.11 -15.17
CA GLY A 284 2.25 11.76 -14.16
C GLY A 284 2.74 10.83 -13.06
N ILE A 285 3.72 11.30 -12.27
CA ILE A 285 4.19 10.63 -11.06
C ILE A 285 4.14 11.65 -9.93
N ILE A 286 3.52 11.29 -8.81
CA ILE A 286 3.52 12.09 -7.59
C ILE A 286 4.51 11.46 -6.62
N ALA A 287 5.61 12.16 -6.35
CA ALA A 287 6.72 11.74 -5.50
C ALA A 287 7.17 12.89 -4.59
#